data_AF-A0A8G2F0G8-F1
#
_entry.id   AF-A0A8G2F0G8-F1
#
_cell.length_a   1.000
_cell.length_b   1.000
_cell.length_c   1.000
_cell.angle_alpha   90.00
_cell.angle_beta   90.00
_cell.angle_gamma   90.00
#
_symmetry.space_group_name_H-M   'P 1'
#
loop_
_entity.id
_entity.type
_entity.pdbx_description
1 polymer ?
#
loop_
_entity_poly.entity_id
_entity_poly.type
_entity_poly.pdbx_seq_one_letter_code
_entity_poly.pdbx_strand_id
1 'polypeptide(L)'
;MNILIIKIWSKRFIDSLPEIWYIILFALLTCSNFHSLSASWHIVNIFMILFSLTIVTLLIMQLFKKILWSRLLLGLLFTLGSIYMFLALLSEYMEFPTKTDTEAIQLIVAGSILIGVSFLLGGKMLLYGLFSDLKK
;
A
#
# COMPACT_ATOMS: atom_id res chain seq x y z
N MET A 1 -0.76 31.05 18.15
CA MET A 1 -0.18 29.80 18.66
C MET A 1 -0.92 28.55 18.15
N ASN A 2 -2.25 28.48 18.20
CA ASN A 2 -3.03 27.32 17.69
C ASN A 2 -2.86 27.00 16.19
N ILE A 3 -2.83 28.02 15.31
CA ILE A 3 -2.76 27.81 13.86
C ILE A 3 -1.42 27.19 13.42
N LEU A 4 -0.32 27.56 14.07
CA LEU A 4 1.02 27.01 13.79
C LEU A 4 1.13 25.54 14.20
N ILE A 5 0.56 25.18 15.36
CA ILE A 5 0.54 23.79 15.85
C ILE A 5 -0.26 22.90 14.89
N ILE A 6 -1.44 23.35 14.47
CA ILE A 6 -2.29 22.64 13.49
C ILE A 6 -1.55 22.44 12.17
N LYS A 7 -0.85 23.48 11.67
CA LYS A 7 -0.09 23.40 10.41
C LYS A 7 1.07 22.41 10.49
N ILE A 8 1.79 22.36 11.60
CA ILE A 8 2.89 21.41 11.82
C ILE A 8 2.37 19.98 11.91
N TRP A 9 1.26 19.77 12.61
CA TRP A 9 0.65 18.46 12.78
C TRP A 9 0.10 17.91 11.46
N SER A 10 -0.61 18.76 10.71
CA SER A 10 -1.11 18.44 9.36
C SER A 10 0.02 18.05 8.40
N LYS A 11 1.13 18.81 8.40
CA LYS A 11 2.29 18.48 7.56
C LYS A 11 2.89 17.12 7.91
N ARG A 12 3.09 16.83 9.20
CA ARG A 12 3.61 15.53 9.66
C ARG A 12 2.68 14.38 9.27
N PHE A 13 1.37 14.57 9.38
CA PHE A 13 0.39 13.56 8.99
C PHE A 13 0.43 13.27 7.49
N ILE A 14 0.47 14.32 6.66
CA ILE A 14 0.55 14.19 5.19
C ILE A 14 1.86 13.49 4.78
N ASP A 15 2.97 13.78 5.44
CA ASP A 15 4.28 13.16 5.15
C ASP A 15 4.32 11.66 5.51
N SER A 16 3.52 11.23 6.48
CA SER A 16 3.39 9.83 6.92
C SER A 16 2.24 9.07 6.27
N LEU A 17 1.47 9.72 5.39
CA LEU A 17 0.28 9.16 4.76
C LEU A 17 0.58 7.87 3.98
N PRO A 18 1.68 7.75 3.20
CA PRO A 18 2.04 6.50 2.56
C PRO A 18 2.19 5.34 3.54
N GLU A 19 2.94 5.54 4.62
CA GLU A 19 3.17 4.50 5.62
C GLU A 19 1.87 4.07 6.30
N ILE A 20 1.01 5.01 6.67
CA ILE A 20 -0.30 4.72 7.28
C ILE A 20 -1.19 3.93 6.32
N TRP A 21 -1.26 4.33 5.05
CA TRP A 21 -2.06 3.67 4.03
C TRP A 21 -1.65 2.21 3.84
N TYR A 22 -0.36 1.94 3.69
CA TYR A 22 0.11 0.57 3.51
C TYR A 22 0.02 -0.27 4.79
N ILE A 23 0.16 0.33 5.98
CA ILE A 23 -0.12 -0.39 7.23
C ILE A 23 -1.57 -0.89 7.24
N ILE A 24 -2.53 -0.04 6.85
CA ILE A 24 -3.95 -0.43 6.79
C ILE A 24 -4.16 -1.57 5.77
N LEU A 25 -3.61 -1.45 4.56
CA LEU A 25 -3.74 -2.47 3.52
C LEU A 25 -3.15 -3.82 3.95
N PHE A 26 -1.94 -3.83 4.51
CA PHE A 26 -1.29 -5.05 4.97
C PHE A 26 -1.94 -5.61 6.24
N ALA A 27 -2.50 -4.77 7.12
CA ALA A 27 -3.30 -5.24 8.26
C ALA A 27 -4.57 -5.95 7.78
N LEU A 28 -5.28 -5.40 6.79
CA LEU A 28 -6.44 -6.04 6.18
C LEU A 28 -6.07 -7.36 5.51
N LEU A 29 -4.94 -7.39 4.78
CA LEU A 29 -4.41 -8.60 4.16
C LEU A 29 -4.07 -9.66 5.22
N THR A 30 -3.44 -9.29 6.33
CA THR A 30 -3.14 -10.23 7.42
C THR A 30 -4.41 -10.79 8.02
N CYS A 31 -5.43 -9.95 8.25
CA CYS A 31 -6.71 -10.38 8.82
C CYS A 31 -7.42 -11.39 7.92
N SER A 32 -7.48 -11.13 6.61
CA SER A 32 -8.11 -12.05 5.65
C SER A 32 -7.37 -13.39 5.55
N ASN A 33 -6.03 -13.36 5.53
CA ASN A 33 -5.22 -14.58 5.52
C ASN A 33 -5.33 -15.37 6.84
N PHE A 34 -5.45 -14.69 7.97
CA PHE A 34 -5.66 -15.35 9.27
C PHE A 34 -7.03 -16.03 9.33
N HIS A 35 -8.07 -15.37 8.84
CA HIS A 35 -9.40 -15.98 8.71
C HIS A 35 -9.36 -17.22 7.80
N SER A 36 -8.70 -17.13 6.64
CA SER A 36 -8.53 -18.28 5.74
C SER A 36 -7.72 -19.42 6.39
N LEU A 37 -6.67 -19.10 7.16
CA LEU A 37 -5.87 -20.09 7.89
C LEU A 37 -6.70 -20.85 8.94
N SER A 38 -7.65 -20.17 9.59
CA SER A 38 -8.54 -20.81 10.56
C SER A 38 -9.47 -21.85 9.94
N ALA A 39 -9.76 -21.72 8.64
CA ALA A 39 -10.57 -22.67 7.88
C ALA A 39 -9.73 -23.80 7.25
N SER A 40 -8.49 -23.51 6.83
CA SER A 40 -7.59 -24.50 6.22
C SER A 40 -6.11 -24.12 6.36
N TRP A 41 -5.28 -25.10 6.73
CA TRP A 41 -3.83 -24.94 6.94
C TRP A 41 -3.04 -24.90 5.62
N HIS A 42 -3.24 -23.85 4.83
CA HIS A 42 -2.45 -23.62 3.62
C HIS A 42 -1.13 -22.92 3.96
N ILE A 43 -0.01 -23.52 3.55
CA ILE A 43 1.33 -22.99 3.80
C ILE A 43 1.52 -21.59 3.18
N VAL A 44 0.82 -21.32 2.09
CA VAL A 44 0.80 -20.01 1.42
C VAL A 44 0.26 -18.92 2.34
N ASN A 45 -0.82 -19.20 3.08
CA ASN A 45 -1.41 -18.23 4.01
C ASN A 45 -0.43 -17.89 5.15
N ILE A 46 0.31 -18.87 5.66
CA ILE A 46 1.34 -18.66 6.70
C ILE A 46 2.43 -17.74 6.15
N PHE A 47 2.94 -18.01 4.95
CA PHE A 47 3.95 -17.17 4.32
C PHE A 47 3.46 -15.74 4.11
N MET A 48 2.22 -15.57 3.63
CA MET A 48 1.62 -14.25 3.40
C MET A 48 1.45 -13.46 4.70
N ILE A 49 1.07 -14.12 5.80
CA ILE A 49 0.97 -13.49 7.13
C ILE A 49 2.35 -13.00 7.59
N LEU A 50 3.38 -13.85 7.51
CA LEU A 50 4.74 -13.50 7.92
C LEU A 50 5.33 -12.36 7.07
N PHE A 51 5.12 -12.43 5.76
CA PHE A 51 5.53 -11.39 4.83
C PHE A 51 4.83 -10.05 5.15
N SER A 52 3.51 -10.09 5.35
CA SER A 52 2.73 -8.91 5.71
C SER A 52 3.18 -8.29 7.03
N LEU A 53 3.42 -9.12 8.05
CA LEU A 53 3.91 -8.67 9.35
C LEU A 53 5.29 -8.01 9.24
N THR A 54 6.16 -8.55 8.39
CA THR A 54 7.48 -7.97 8.11
C THR A 54 7.34 -6.60 7.45
N ILE A 55 6.43 -6.44 6.48
CA ILE A 55 6.17 -5.15 5.86
C ILE A 55 5.62 -4.14 6.87
N VAL A 56 4.62 -4.53 7.67
CA VAL A 56 4.03 -3.65 8.69
C VAL A 56 5.07 -3.19 9.70
N THR A 57 5.92 -4.09 10.19
CA THR A 57 6.99 -3.73 11.13
C THR A 57 8.01 -2.76 10.52
N LEU A 58 8.38 -2.95 9.25
CA LEU A 58 9.23 -1.99 8.53
C LEU A 58 8.56 -0.63 8.37
N LEU A 59 7.27 -0.58 8.03
CA LEU A 59 6.51 0.67 7.91
C LEU A 59 6.38 1.41 9.24
N ILE A 60 6.11 0.69 10.33
CA ILE A 60 6.09 1.25 11.69
C ILE A 60 7.47 1.80 12.04
N MET A 61 8.53 1.04 11.80
CA MET A 61 9.89 1.51 12.04
C MET A 61 10.22 2.76 11.21
N GLN A 62 9.73 2.83 9.97
CA GLN A 62 9.89 3.99 9.11
C GLN A 62 9.16 5.24 9.63
N LEU A 63 7.98 5.10 10.24
CA LEU A 63 7.27 6.22 10.88
C LEU A 63 8.11 6.90 11.98
N PHE A 64 8.84 6.12 12.77
CA PHE A 64 9.63 6.63 13.90
C PHE A 64 11.06 7.02 13.53
N LYS A 65 11.75 6.14 12.80
CA LYS A 65 13.20 6.27 12.53
C LYS A 65 13.51 6.91 11.18
N LYS A 66 12.52 7.06 10.28
CA LYS A 66 12.66 7.65 8.94
C LYS A 66 13.84 7.07 8.16
N ILE A 67 13.96 5.74 8.18
CA ILE A 67 15.07 5.01 7.56
C ILE A 67 14.98 5.15 6.04
N LEU A 68 16.02 5.74 5.45
CA LEU A 68 16.06 6.07 4.03
C LEU A 68 15.99 4.83 3.12
N TRP A 69 16.80 3.81 3.42
CA TRP A 69 16.86 2.60 2.59
C TRP A 69 15.53 1.84 2.57
N SER A 70 14.87 1.71 3.73
CA SER A 70 13.52 1.13 3.84
C SER A 70 12.51 1.91 2.99
N ARG A 71 12.61 3.24 3.00
CA ARG A 71 11.71 4.11 2.23
C ARG A 71 11.85 3.89 0.72
N LEU A 72 13.09 3.77 0.23
CA LEU A 72 13.36 3.48 -1.17
C LEU A 72 12.88 2.07 -1.56
N LEU A 73 13.23 1.06 -0.75
CA LEU A 73 12.88 -0.34 -1.01
C LEU A 73 11.37 -0.54 -1.05
N LEU A 74 10.66 -0.10 0.00
CA LEU A 74 9.21 -0.23 0.10
C LEU A 74 8.49 0.65 -0.91
N GLY A 75 8.97 1.88 -1.15
CA GLY A 75 8.43 2.76 -2.18
C GLY A 75 8.46 2.10 -3.55
N LEU A 76 9.62 1.57 -3.94
CA LEU A 76 9.80 0.84 -5.21
C LEU A 76 8.90 -0.40 -5.27
N LEU A 77 8.94 -1.24 -4.23
CA LEU A 77 8.12 -2.45 -4.13
C LEU A 77 6.64 -2.14 -4.32
N PHE A 78 6.13 -1.10 -3.65
CA PHE A 78 4.71 -0.77 -3.74
C PHE A 78 4.32 -0.08 -5.03
N THR A 79 5.19 0.74 -5.65
CA THR A 79 4.92 1.27 -6.99
C THR A 79 4.84 0.16 -8.02
N LEU A 80 5.82 -0.75 -8.05
CA LEU A 80 5.83 -1.89 -8.97
C LEU A 80 4.66 -2.82 -8.69
N GLY A 81 4.38 -3.10 -7.41
CA GLY A 81 3.22 -3.87 -6.99
C GLY A 81 1.90 -3.24 -7.44
N SER A 82 1.76 -1.92 -7.37
CA SER A 82 0.55 -1.23 -7.84
C SER A 82 0.39 -1.32 -9.35
N ILE A 83 1.49 -1.22 -10.11
CA ILE A 83 1.46 -1.43 -11.58
C ILE A 83 1.04 -2.87 -11.89
N TYR A 84 1.63 -3.85 -11.20
CA TYR A 84 1.29 -5.26 -11.36
C TYR A 84 -0.20 -5.50 -11.05
N MET A 85 -0.71 -4.96 -9.95
CA MET A 85 -2.12 -5.08 -9.57
C MET A 85 -3.04 -4.40 -10.58
N PHE A 86 -2.63 -3.28 -11.18
CA PHE A 86 -3.40 -2.62 -12.22
C PHE A 86 -3.50 -3.50 -13.48
N LEU A 87 -2.41 -4.15 -13.87
CA LEU A 87 -2.41 -5.10 -14.98
C LEU A 87 -3.29 -6.32 -14.68
N ALA A 88 -3.24 -6.85 -13.45
CA ALA A 88 -4.11 -7.94 -13.02
C ALA A 88 -5.59 -7.53 -13.05
N LEU A 89 -5.91 -6.34 -12.57
CA LEU A 89 -7.26 -5.78 -12.63
C LEU A 89 -7.76 -5.62 -14.07
N LEU A 90 -6.91 -5.14 -14.97
CA LEU A 90 -7.27 -5.02 -16.38
C LEU A 90 -7.47 -6.39 -17.04
N SER A 91 -6.66 -7.38 -16.67
CA SER A 91 -6.82 -8.76 -17.13
C SER A 91 -8.18 -9.31 -16.71
N GLU A 92 -8.53 -9.18 -15.43
CA GLU A 92 -9.81 -9.66 -14.88
C GLU A 92 -11.01 -8.91 -15.50
N TYR A 93 -10.92 -7.60 -15.69
CA TYR A 93 -11.95 -6.82 -16.37
C TYR A 93 -12.21 -7.28 -17.82
N MET A 94 -11.17 -7.74 -18.52
CA MET A 94 -11.30 -8.19 -19.91
C MET A 94 -11.95 -9.57 -20.05
N GLU A 95 -12.05 -10.34 -18.98
CA GLU A 95 -12.75 -11.62 -18.95
C GLU A 95 -14.27 -11.48 -18.88
N PHE A 96 -14.79 -10.29 -18.52
CA PHE A 96 -16.23 -10.06 -18.48
C PHE A 96 -16.84 -10.07 -19.89
N PRO A 97 -17.87 -10.90 -20.14
CA PRO A 97 -18.50 -11.02 -21.47
C PRO A 97 -19.20 -9.72 -21.86
N THR A 98 -19.87 -9.10 -20.90
CA THR A 98 -20.52 -7.80 -21.02
C THR A 98 -19.78 -6.82 -20.11
N LYS A 99 -18.89 -6.04 -20.70
CA LYS A 99 -18.07 -5.00 -20.04
C LYS A 99 -18.87 -3.93 -19.28
N THR A 100 -20.18 -3.97 -19.39
CA THR A 100 -21.17 -3.08 -18.78
C THR A 100 -21.90 -3.71 -17.60
N ASP A 101 -21.59 -4.96 -17.25
CA ASP A 101 -22.18 -5.61 -16.09
C ASP A 101 -21.82 -4.84 -14.81
N THR A 102 -22.75 -4.77 -13.86
CA THR A 102 -22.58 -4.05 -12.60
C THR A 102 -21.31 -4.50 -11.87
N GLU A 103 -21.01 -5.80 -11.90
CA GLU A 103 -19.81 -6.38 -11.31
C GLU A 103 -18.52 -5.92 -12.00
N ALA A 104 -18.50 -5.87 -13.34
CA ALA A 104 -17.37 -5.38 -14.12
C ALA A 104 -17.09 -3.89 -13.85
N ILE A 105 -18.16 -3.08 -13.77
CA ILE A 105 -18.07 -1.66 -13.43
C ILE A 105 -17.58 -1.48 -11.98
N GLN A 106 -18.11 -2.25 -11.04
CA GLN A 106 -17.69 -2.18 -9.65
C GLN A 106 -16.21 -2.56 -9.50
N LEU A 107 -15.76 -3.61 -10.18
CA LEU A 107 -14.38 -4.07 -10.18
C LEU A 107 -13.43 -2.98 -10.70
N ILE A 108 -13.72 -2.42 -11.88
CA ILE A 108 -12.85 -1.40 -12.47
C ILE A 108 -12.84 -0.12 -11.63
N VAL A 109 -13.99 0.34 -11.11
CA VAL A 109 -14.08 1.58 -10.34
C VAL A 109 -13.44 1.42 -8.96
N ALA A 110 -13.85 0.43 -8.18
CA ALA A 110 -13.32 0.25 -6.82
C ALA A 110 -11.83 -0.12 -6.86
N GLY A 111 -11.45 -1.02 -7.76
CA GLY A 111 -10.07 -1.46 -7.89
C GLY A 111 -9.16 -0.37 -8.44
N SER A 112 -9.57 0.43 -9.44
CA SER A 112 -8.75 1.55 -9.94
C SER A 112 -8.54 2.63 -8.88
N ILE A 113 -9.55 2.95 -8.06
CA ILE A 113 -9.38 3.89 -6.95
C ILE A 113 -8.37 3.36 -5.94
N LEU A 114 -8.54 2.12 -5.50
CA LEU A 114 -7.66 1.51 -4.49
C LEU A 114 -6.22 1.40 -4.98
N ILE A 115 -6.03 0.91 -6.22
CA ILE A 115 -4.71 0.75 -6.85
C ILE A 115 -4.10 2.12 -7.17
N GLY A 116 -4.89 3.07 -7.66
CA GLY A 116 -4.43 4.42 -8.00
C GLY A 116 -3.94 5.21 -6.78
N VAL A 117 -4.70 5.19 -5.68
CA VAL A 117 -4.26 5.79 -4.41
C VAL A 117 -2.98 5.13 -3.92
N SER A 118 -2.91 3.80 -4.00
CA SER A 118 -1.71 3.06 -3.65
C SER A 118 -0.52 3.49 -4.52
N PHE A 119 -0.65 3.52 -5.83
CA PHE A 119 0.42 3.93 -6.74
C PHE A 119 0.95 5.33 -6.42
N LEU A 120 0.07 6.31 -6.20
CA LEU A 120 0.46 7.68 -5.86
C LEU A 120 1.22 7.75 -4.53
N LEU A 121 0.81 6.97 -3.53
CA LEU A 121 1.44 6.97 -2.22
C LEU A 121 2.78 6.21 -2.21
N GLY A 122 2.87 5.07 -2.89
CA GLY A 122 4.14 4.39 -3.14
C GLY A 122 5.12 5.28 -3.89
N GLY A 123 4.64 5.97 -4.93
CA GLY A 123 5.45 6.91 -5.71
C GLY A 123 5.95 8.07 -4.86
N LYS A 124 5.08 8.68 -4.04
CA LYS A 124 5.45 9.72 -3.09
C LYS A 124 6.52 9.24 -2.11
N MET A 125 6.38 8.03 -1.57
CA MET A 125 7.35 7.41 -0.66
C MET A 125 8.72 7.24 -1.34
N LEU A 126 8.73 6.72 -2.58
CA LEU A 126 9.94 6.53 -3.38
C LEU A 126 10.63 7.85 -3.72
N LEU A 127 9.88 8.83 -4.24
CA LEU A 127 10.41 10.15 -4.59
C LEU A 127 11.01 10.86 -3.38
N TYR A 128 10.35 10.79 -2.21
CA TYR A 128 10.93 11.33 -0.99
C TYR A 128 12.23 10.64 -0.59
N GLY A 129 12.35 9.33 -0.79
CA GLY A 129 13.61 8.62 -0.61
C GLY A 129 14.70 9.19 -1.53
N LEU A 130 14.42 9.29 -2.83
CA LEU A 130 15.38 9.76 -3.82
C LEU A 130 15.84 11.21 -3.56
N PHE A 131 14.89 12.13 -3.34
CA PHE A 131 15.22 13.54 -3.15
C PHE A 131 15.85 13.87 -1.79
N SER A 132 15.71 12.99 -0.79
CA SER A 132 16.39 13.17 0.49
C SER A 132 17.82 12.62 0.48
N ASP A 133 18.12 11.67 -0.40
CA ASP A 133 19.49 11.17 -0.61
C ASP A 133 20.34 12.18 -1.40
N LEU A 134 19.76 12.84 -2.41
CA LEU A 134 20.42 13.86 -3.24
C LEU A 134 20.82 15.15 -2.50
N LYS A 135 20.39 15.33 -1.24
CA LYS A 135 20.72 16.51 -0.41
C LYS A 135 21.86 16.26 0.59
N LYS A 136 22.46 15.08 0.57
CA LYS A 136 23.67 14.76 1.34
C LYS A 136 24.91 14.91 0.48
#